data_AF-A0A352XH75-F1
#
_entry.id   AF-A0A352XH75-F1
#
_cell.length_a   1.000
_cell.length_b   1.000
_cell.length_c   1.000
_cell.angle_alpha   90.00
_cell.angle_beta   90.00
_cell.angle_gamma   90.00
#
_symmetry.space_group_name_H-M   'P 1'
#
loop_
_entity.id
_entity.type
_entity.pdbx_description
1 polymer ?
#
loop_
_entity_poly.entity_id
_entity_poly.type
_entity_poly.pdbx_seq_one_letter_code
_entity_poly.pdbx_strand_id
1 'polypeptide(L)'
;MGKGMTPKDTTADGKNLGFAVDKARFVVSRQFLSANPVAKRWFEQIQVPFEDIITEEKLVHEGKNDSKDIRRHAEEWVKNHQALVDGWLEEARIARKAPK
;
A
#
# COMPACT_ATOMS: atom_id res chain seq x y z
N MET A 1 -9.78 -4.87 27.00
CA MET A 1 -10.20 -4.45 25.64
C MET A 1 -10.19 -2.94 25.61
N GLY A 2 -9.43 -2.31 24.70
CA GLY A 2 -9.51 -0.86 24.50
C GLY A 2 -10.92 -0.49 24.04
N LYS A 3 -11.51 0.58 24.59
CA LYS A 3 -12.87 1.02 24.24
C LYS A 3 -13.02 1.09 22.71
N GLY A 4 -13.96 0.32 22.15
CA GLY A 4 -14.35 0.41 20.73
C GLY A 4 -13.89 -0.72 19.81
N MET A 5 -13.13 -1.73 20.27
CA MET A 5 -12.78 -2.90 19.45
C MET A 5 -13.84 -4.00 19.54
N THR A 6 -14.23 -4.55 18.39
CA THR A 6 -15.13 -5.71 18.29
C THR A 6 -14.32 -7.01 18.14
N PRO A 7 -14.93 -8.19 18.38
CA PRO A 7 -14.27 -9.46 18.11
C PRO A 7 -13.79 -9.60 16.65
N LYS A 8 -14.48 -8.96 15.68
CA LYS A 8 -14.04 -8.96 14.28
C LYS A 8 -12.73 -8.20 14.08
N ASP A 9 -12.51 -7.14 14.86
CA ASP A 9 -11.31 -6.33 14.74
C ASP A 9 -10.07 -7.05 15.29
N THR A 10 -10.27 -8.05 16.16
CA THR A 10 -9.19 -8.81 16.81
C THR A 10 -9.10 -10.25 16.35
N THR A 11 -9.89 -10.67 15.35
CA THR A 11 -9.89 -12.05 14.85
C THR A 11 -9.23 -12.13 13.48
N ALA A 12 -8.20 -12.97 13.36
CA ALA A 12 -7.60 -13.38 12.10
C ALA A 12 -7.55 -14.90 12.04
N ASP A 13 -7.88 -15.49 10.89
CA ASP A 13 -7.87 -16.94 10.67
C ASP A 13 -8.60 -17.76 11.76
N GLY A 14 -9.73 -17.24 12.23
CA GLY A 14 -10.55 -17.86 13.27
C GLY A 14 -9.97 -17.80 14.69
N LYS A 15 -8.84 -17.11 14.90
CA LYS A 15 -8.21 -16.94 16.20
C LYS A 15 -8.30 -15.49 16.66
N ASN A 16 -8.61 -15.29 17.94
CA ASN A 16 -8.54 -13.98 18.57
C ASN A 16 -7.08 -13.66 18.93
N LEU A 17 -6.52 -12.63 18.30
CA LEU A 17 -5.15 -12.18 18.48
C LEU A 17 -4.95 -11.42 19.80
N GLY A 18 -6.02 -10.92 20.43
CA GLY A 18 -5.94 -10.09 21.63
C GLY A 18 -5.58 -8.61 21.36
N PHE A 19 -5.27 -8.28 20.10
CA PHE A 19 -5.02 -6.95 19.57
C PHE A 19 -5.70 -6.80 18.20
N ALA A 20 -5.84 -5.57 17.72
CA ALA A 20 -6.47 -5.31 16.43
C ALA A 20 -5.58 -5.76 15.27
N VAL A 21 -6.18 -6.23 14.18
CA VAL A 21 -5.45 -6.52 12.94
C VAL A 21 -4.86 -5.22 12.39
N ASP A 22 -3.54 -5.21 12.20
CA ASP A 22 -2.81 -4.03 11.74
C ASP A 22 -3.14 -3.66 10.29
N LYS A 23 -3.11 -2.35 10.01
CA LYS A 23 -3.35 -1.79 8.68
C LYS A 23 -2.34 -0.69 8.39
N ALA A 24 -1.46 -0.93 7.41
CA ALA A 24 -0.62 0.11 6.85
C ALA A 24 -1.46 1.09 6.01
N ARG A 25 -1.15 2.40 6.09
CA ARG A 25 -1.84 3.45 5.33
C ARG A 25 -0.85 4.49 4.85
N PHE A 26 -1.11 5.05 3.68
CA PHE A 26 -0.40 6.24 3.21
C PHE A 26 -0.89 7.48 3.97
N VAL A 27 0.04 8.32 4.41
CA VAL A 27 -0.23 9.64 4.96
C VAL A 27 0.44 10.65 4.05
N VAL A 28 -0.36 11.54 3.45
CA VAL A 28 0.10 12.47 2.41
C VAL A 28 -0.36 13.89 2.74
N SER A 29 0.49 14.87 2.45
CA SER A 29 0.17 16.29 2.66
C SER A 29 -1.08 16.69 1.89
N ARG A 30 -2.03 17.34 2.59
CA ARG A 30 -3.26 17.86 1.97
C ARG A 30 -2.94 18.87 0.86
N GLN A 31 -1.99 19.76 1.09
CA GLN A 31 -1.57 20.76 0.10
C GLN A 31 -1.03 20.10 -1.17
N PHE A 32 -0.23 19.03 -1.02
CA PHE A 32 0.29 18.26 -2.14
C PHE A 32 -0.84 17.61 -2.95
N LEU A 33 -1.82 16.99 -2.29
CA LEU A 33 -2.95 16.35 -2.96
C LEU A 33 -3.87 17.36 -3.66
N SER A 34 -4.07 18.54 -3.09
CA SER A 34 -4.84 19.63 -3.73
C SER A 34 -4.16 20.14 -5.01
N ALA A 35 -2.84 20.21 -5.03
CA ALA A 35 -2.07 20.60 -6.21
C ALA A 35 -1.95 19.48 -7.26
N ASN A 36 -2.10 18.21 -6.86
CA ASN A 36 -1.86 17.04 -7.70
C ASN A 36 -3.06 16.07 -7.69
N PRO A 37 -4.16 16.37 -8.40
CA PRO A 37 -5.36 15.55 -8.39
C PRO A 37 -5.14 14.13 -8.94
N VAL A 38 -4.22 13.97 -9.91
CA VAL A 38 -3.81 12.65 -10.42
C VAL A 38 -3.12 11.83 -9.32
N ALA A 39 -2.21 12.44 -8.56
CA ALA A 39 -1.54 11.76 -7.45
C ALA A 39 -2.53 11.41 -6.33
N LYS A 40 -3.49 12.30 -6.04
CA LYS A 40 -4.59 11.99 -5.11
C LYS A 40 -5.35 10.75 -5.54
N ARG A 41 -5.77 10.68 -6.80
CA ARG A 41 -6.49 9.50 -7.31
C ARG A 41 -5.62 8.25 -7.24
N TRP A 42 -4.34 8.36 -7.57
CA TRP A 42 -3.39 7.24 -7.48
C TRP A 42 -3.29 6.71 -6.03
N PHE A 43 -3.07 7.57 -5.03
CA PHE A 43 -3.01 7.16 -3.62
C PHE A 43 -4.31 6.54 -3.10
N GLU A 44 -5.47 6.89 -3.68
CA GLU A 44 -6.75 6.26 -3.35
C GLU A 44 -6.88 4.83 -3.90
N GLN A 45 -6.10 4.46 -4.93
CA GLN A 45 -6.18 3.15 -5.59
C GLN A 45 -5.13 2.14 -5.11
N ILE A 46 -3.94 2.61 -4.71
CA ILE A 46 -2.84 1.70 -4.37
C ILE A 46 -3.22 0.82 -3.19
N GLN A 47 -3.04 -0.48 -3.41
CA GLN A 47 -3.06 -1.46 -2.35
C GLN A 47 -1.97 -2.49 -2.62
N VAL A 48 -0.96 -2.54 -1.76
CA VAL A 48 0.06 -3.58 -1.81
C VAL A 48 -0.42 -4.77 -0.96
N PRO A 49 -0.43 -6.00 -1.49
CA PRO A 49 -0.75 -7.20 -0.72
C PRO A 49 0.17 -7.35 0.49
N PHE A 50 -0.38 -7.79 1.63
CA PHE A 50 0.40 -7.96 2.86
C PHE A 50 1.55 -8.97 2.70
N GLU A 51 1.31 -10.06 1.96
CA GLU A 51 2.34 -11.08 1.66
C GLU A 51 3.54 -10.52 0.89
N ASP A 52 3.33 -9.52 0.04
CA ASP A 52 4.42 -8.88 -0.70
C ASP A 52 5.27 -8.00 0.21
N ILE A 53 4.65 -7.37 1.23
CA ILE A 53 5.35 -6.60 2.26
C ILE A 53 6.23 -7.55 3.10
N ILE A 54 5.69 -8.70 3.53
CA ILE A 54 6.46 -9.72 4.26
C ILE A 54 7.63 -10.21 3.40
N THR A 55 7.40 -10.41 2.10
CA THR A 55 8.45 -10.85 1.17
C THR A 55 9.58 -9.82 1.08
N GLU A 56 9.26 -8.53 1.02
CA GLU A 56 10.25 -7.45 1.02
C GLU A 56 11.02 -7.38 2.35
N GLU A 57 10.30 -7.42 3.49
CA GLU A 57 10.91 -7.41 4.82
C GLU A 57 11.89 -8.57 5.01
N LYS A 58 11.55 -9.76 4.49
CA LYS A 58 12.43 -10.93 4.51
C LYS A 58 13.72 -10.68 3.73
N LEU A 59 13.66 -10.12 2.53
CA LEU A 59 14.85 -9.83 1.72
C LEU A 59 15.77 -8.83 2.42
N VAL A 60 15.18 -7.80 3.04
CA VAL A 60 15.91 -6.81 3.85
C VAL A 60 16.56 -7.47 5.05
N HIS A 61 15.85 -8.37 5.75
CA HIS A 61 16.38 -9.13 6.88
C HIS A 61 17.54 -10.06 6.48
N GLU A 62 17.48 -10.66 5.29
CA GLU A 62 18.53 -11.52 4.72
C GLU A 62 19.76 -10.73 4.21
N GLY A 63 19.79 -9.40 4.40
CA GLY A 63 20.94 -8.56 4.11
C GLY A 63 20.89 -7.82 2.76
N LYS A 64 19.81 -7.96 1.99
CA LYS A 64 19.60 -7.19 0.75
C LYS A 64 18.89 -5.87 1.07
N ASN A 65 19.54 -5.03 1.87
CA ASN A 65 18.93 -3.88 2.53
C ASN A 65 19.54 -2.53 2.14
N ASP A 66 20.46 -2.52 1.17
CA ASP A 66 20.99 -1.26 0.64
C ASP A 66 19.97 -0.59 -0.30
N SER A 67 20.17 0.70 -0.58
CA SER A 67 19.22 1.46 -1.41
C SER A 67 19.11 0.93 -2.84
N LYS A 68 20.14 0.28 -3.38
CA LYS A 68 20.11 -0.31 -4.73
C LYS A 68 19.29 -1.59 -4.71
N ASP A 69 19.43 -2.41 -3.68
CA ASP A 69 18.64 -3.62 -3.50
C ASP A 69 17.16 -3.29 -3.31
N ILE A 70 16.83 -2.36 -2.42
CA ILE A 70 15.44 -1.93 -2.21
C ILE A 70 14.83 -1.41 -3.51
N ARG A 71 15.58 -0.59 -4.26
CA ARG A 71 15.13 -0.10 -5.57
C ARG A 71 14.88 -1.24 -6.54
N ARG A 72 15.80 -2.20 -6.63
CA ARG A 72 15.69 -3.37 -7.50
C ARG A 72 14.49 -4.24 -7.12
N HIS A 73 14.27 -4.51 -5.84
CA HIS A 73 13.10 -5.27 -5.36
C HIS A 73 11.79 -4.58 -5.75
N ALA A 74 11.69 -3.27 -5.58
CA ALA A 74 10.51 -2.51 -5.98
C ALA A 74 10.27 -2.57 -7.51
N GLU A 75 11.32 -2.47 -8.32
CA GLU A 75 11.22 -2.58 -9.78
C GLU A 75 10.81 -3.99 -10.23
N GLU A 76 11.39 -5.02 -9.60
CA GLU A 76 11.01 -6.43 -9.82
C GLU A 76 9.55 -6.68 -9.43
N TRP A 77 9.10 -6.13 -8.30
CA TRP A 77 7.71 -6.22 -7.86
C TRP A 77 6.77 -5.54 -8.86
N VAL A 78 7.08 -4.33 -9.31
CA VAL A 78 6.28 -3.63 -10.34
C VAL A 78 6.21 -4.44 -11.63
N LYS A 79 7.33 -5.02 -12.08
CA LYS A 79 7.37 -5.86 -13.28
C LYS A 79 6.47 -7.10 -13.15
N ASN A 80 6.48 -7.73 -11.98
CA ASN A 80 5.64 -8.90 -11.70
C ASN A 80 4.15 -8.54 -11.52
N HIS A 81 3.85 -7.28 -11.21
CA HIS A 81 2.51 -6.75 -11.01
C HIS A 81 2.12 -5.69 -12.05
N GLN A 82 2.70 -5.76 -13.25
CA GLN A 82 2.63 -4.68 -14.24
C GLN A 82 1.17 -4.29 -14.56
N ALA A 83 0.30 -5.27 -14.78
CA ALA A 83 -1.11 -5.02 -15.09
C ALA A 83 -1.86 -4.33 -13.94
N LEU A 84 -1.54 -4.67 -12.69
CA LEU A 84 -2.12 -4.05 -11.50
C LEU A 84 -1.67 -2.58 -11.39
N VAL A 85 -0.36 -2.34 -11.52
CA VAL A 85 0.22 -1.00 -11.48
C VAL A 85 -0.31 -0.13 -12.62
N ASP A 86 -0.39 -0.68 -13.83
CA ASP A 86 -0.93 0.01 -15.00
C ASP A 86 -2.40 0.36 -14.81
N GLY A 87 -3.19 -0.52 -14.18
CA GLY A 87 -4.57 -0.25 -13.79
C GLY A 87 -4.69 0.98 -12.86
N TRP A 88 -3.88 1.03 -11.81
CA TRP A 88 -3.85 2.20 -10.91
C TRP A 88 -3.45 3.49 -11.62
N LEU A 89 -2.47 3.41 -12.53
CA LEU A 89 -2.01 4.57 -13.29
C LEU A 89 -3.07 5.06 -14.29
N GLU A 90 -3.77 4.15 -14.95
CA GLU A 90 -4.81 4.53 -15.90
C GLU A 90 -6.00 5.18 -15.19
N GLU A 91 -6.47 4.61 -14.08
CA GLU A 91 -7.49 5.23 -13.26
C GLU A 91 -7.08 6.62 -12.76
N ALA A 92 -5.83 6.76 -12.32
CA ALA A 92 -5.30 8.05 -11.87
C ALA A 92 -5.29 9.09 -12.99
N ARG A 93 -4.97 8.71 -14.23
CA ARG A 93 -4.95 9.61 -15.38
C ARG A 93 -6.35 10.10 -15.77
N ILE A 94 -7.41 9.35 -15.49
CA ILE A 94 -8.79 9.80 -15.74
C ILE A 94 -9.13 11.02 -14.87
N ALA A 95 -8.58 11.12 -13.66
CA ALA A 95 -8.78 12.31 -12.80
C ALA A 95 -8.27 13.62 -13.43
N ARG A 96 -7.37 13.54 -14.43
CA ARG A 96 -6.95 14.70 -15.24
C ARG A 96 -8.06 15.19 -16.19
N LYS A 97 -9.00 14.32 -16.58
CA LYS A 97 -10.04 14.57 -17.59
C LYS A 97 -11.39 14.96 -16.99
N ALA A 98 -11.57 14.83 -15.68
CA ALA A 98 -12.81 15.26 -15.02
C ALA A 98 -12.88 16.80 -15.01
N PRO A 99 -13.98 17.42 -15.49
CA PRO A 99 -14.17 18.86 -15.36
C PRO A 99 -14.16 19.24 -13.87
N LYS A 100 -13.53 20.38 -13.56
CA LYS A 100 -13.56 20.99 -12.23
C LYS A 100 -14.98 21.34 -11.81
#